data_AF-A0A847H772-F1
#
_entry.id   AF-A0A847H772-F1
#
_cell.length_a   1.000
_cell.length_b   1.000
_cell.length_c   1.000
_cell.angle_alpha   90.00
_cell.angle_beta   90.00
_cell.angle_gamma   90.00
#
_symmetry.space_group_name_H-M   'P 1'
#
loop_
_entity.id
_entity.type
_entity.pdbx_description
1 polymer ?
#
loop_
_entity_poly.entity_id
_entity_poly.type
_entity_poly.pdbx_seq_one_letter_code
_entity_poly.pdbx_strand_id
1 'polypeptide(L)'
;MANKEQETGVITSKSSEQLVNFLEESGLHKKDFAEMIGVTLSYVYSLIDNTLPFSTRATTLERIAVVMEEPPEIFPEYKVSEEPRLVDPGIQFLKEKQKEKNLSNLDLIKKFPRKKRVEIVDLWRGALPLPLDWNYLYSIAETLDVSADEIYPFWESRMQQYLMTGGIDLISNYYLINAMFEGAKKYLKV
;
A
#
# COMPACT_ATOMS: atom_id res chain seq x y z
N MET A 1 -48.11 10.87 29.04
CA MET A 1 -47.12 9.86 29.47
C MET A 1 -47.55 8.52 28.93
N ALA A 2 -46.84 7.99 27.93
CA ALA A 2 -46.67 6.56 27.66
C ALA A 2 -45.66 6.44 26.51
N ASN A 3 -44.64 5.61 26.74
CA ASN A 3 -43.42 5.36 25.99
C ASN A 3 -43.56 5.40 24.46
N LYS A 4 -42.81 6.32 23.83
CA LYS A 4 -42.16 6.01 22.55
C LYS A 4 -40.91 5.21 22.91
N GLU A 5 -40.99 3.91 22.68
CA GLU A 5 -39.81 3.06 22.61
C GLU A 5 -38.80 3.74 21.67
N GLN A 6 -37.63 4.03 22.22
CA GLN A 6 -36.46 4.41 21.43
C GLN A 6 -36.13 3.19 20.58
N GLU A 7 -36.55 3.21 19.32
CA GLU A 7 -35.96 2.40 18.28
C GLU A 7 -34.47 2.77 18.18
N THR A 8 -33.63 2.08 18.95
CA THR A 8 -32.21 1.96 18.67
C THR A 8 -32.05 1.04 17.45
N GLY A 9 -32.55 1.49 16.31
CA GLY A 9 -32.18 0.94 15.02
C GLY A 9 -30.76 1.41 14.75
N VAL A 10 -29.78 0.55 15.01
CA VAL A 10 -28.41 0.74 14.53
C VAL A 10 -28.50 0.74 13.01
N ILE A 11 -28.56 1.92 12.40
CA ILE A 11 -28.37 2.07 10.95
C ILE A 11 -26.88 1.84 10.71
N THR A 12 -26.48 0.58 10.63
CA THR A 12 -25.14 0.18 10.20
C THR A 12 -24.85 0.84 8.86
N SER A 13 -23.81 1.68 8.78
CA SER A 13 -23.41 2.24 7.50
C SER A 13 -22.90 1.12 6.60
N LYS A 14 -23.18 1.19 5.29
CA LYS A 14 -22.75 0.19 4.30
C LYS A 14 -21.24 -0.13 4.39
N SER A 15 -20.42 0.89 4.61
CA SER A 15 -18.96 0.76 4.80
C SER A 15 -18.60 -0.06 6.05
N SER A 16 -19.35 0.09 7.14
CA SER A 16 -19.13 -0.65 8.39
C SER A 16 -19.49 -2.12 8.22
N GLU A 17 -20.60 -2.42 7.55
CA GLU A 17 -21.00 -3.81 7.22
C GLU A 17 -19.95 -4.50 6.35
N GLN A 18 -19.45 -3.80 5.32
CA GLN A 18 -18.38 -4.32 4.45
C GLN A 18 -17.11 -4.63 5.24
N LEU A 19 -16.70 -3.74 6.16
CA LEU A 19 -15.54 -3.97 7.01
C LEU A 19 -15.74 -5.17 7.94
N VAL A 20 -16.92 -5.30 8.55
CA VAL A 20 -17.23 -6.43 9.44
C VAL A 20 -17.15 -7.75 8.68
N ASN A 21 -17.83 -7.84 7.54
CA ASN A 21 -17.82 -9.05 6.71
C ASN A 21 -16.38 -9.41 6.29
N PHE A 22 -15.59 -8.44 5.83
CA PHE A 22 -14.18 -8.67 5.49
C PHE A 22 -13.37 -9.21 6.67
N LEU A 23 -13.50 -8.62 7.87
CA LEU A 23 -12.74 -9.05 9.04
C LEU A 23 -13.13 -10.47 9.49
N GLU A 24 -14.40 -10.84 9.33
CA GLU A 24 -14.90 -12.18 9.65
C GLU A 24 -14.43 -13.21 8.62
N GLU A 25 -14.60 -12.95 7.33
CA GLU A 25 -14.19 -13.83 6.23
C GLU A 25 -12.68 -14.06 6.20
N SER A 26 -11.89 -13.00 6.44
CA SER A 26 -10.43 -13.08 6.44
C SER A 26 -9.83 -13.61 7.74
N GLY A 27 -10.64 -13.74 8.80
CA GLY A 27 -10.17 -14.06 10.16
C GLY A 27 -9.14 -13.05 10.70
N LEU A 28 -9.14 -11.81 10.21
CA LEU A 28 -8.13 -10.81 10.55
C LEU A 28 -8.41 -10.18 11.92
N HIS A 29 -7.43 -10.26 12.81
CA HIS A 29 -7.54 -9.62 14.12
C HIS A 29 -7.57 -8.09 13.98
N LYS A 30 -8.51 -7.44 14.67
CA LYS A 30 -8.78 -5.99 14.60
C LYS A 30 -7.55 -5.13 14.88
N LYS A 31 -6.68 -5.59 15.78
CA LYS A 31 -5.37 -4.95 16.06
C LYS A 31 -4.42 -5.00 14.87
N ASP A 32 -4.30 -6.15 14.21
CA ASP A 32 -3.46 -6.28 13.02
C ASP A 32 -4.00 -5.42 11.87
N PHE A 33 -5.33 -5.38 11.69
CA PHE A 33 -5.97 -4.47 10.74
C PHE A 33 -5.66 -2.99 11.04
N ALA A 34 -5.82 -2.56 12.29
CA ALA A 34 -5.50 -1.19 12.72
C ALA A 34 -4.06 -0.79 12.40
N GLU A 35 -3.11 -1.70 12.66
CA GLU A 35 -1.69 -1.50 12.37
C GLU A 35 -1.42 -1.41 10.85
N MET A 36 -2.11 -2.22 10.03
CA MET A 36 -1.96 -2.19 8.56
C MET A 36 -2.43 -0.86 7.96
N ILE A 37 -3.52 -0.28 8.46
CA ILE A 37 -4.05 0.99 7.94
C ILE A 37 -3.50 2.23 8.66
N GLY A 38 -2.71 2.04 9.71
CA GLY A 38 -2.06 3.11 10.47
C GLY A 38 -3.02 3.94 11.31
N VAL A 39 -4.01 3.29 11.95
CA VAL A 39 -4.98 3.93 12.86
C VAL A 39 -4.97 3.27 14.23
N THR A 40 -5.69 3.86 15.20
CA THR A 40 -5.82 3.26 16.53
C THR A 40 -6.78 2.08 16.53
N LEU A 41 -6.54 1.10 17.40
CA LEU A 41 -7.48 -0.01 17.60
C LEU A 41 -8.87 0.49 18.04
N SER A 42 -8.92 1.54 18.87
CA SER A 42 -10.19 2.15 19.28
C SER A 42 -11.00 2.65 18.08
N TYR A 43 -10.35 3.22 17.07
CA TYR A 43 -11.02 3.68 15.87
C TYR A 43 -11.63 2.51 15.09
N VAL A 44 -10.92 1.39 14.97
CA VAL A 44 -11.45 0.17 14.32
C VAL A 44 -12.70 -0.35 15.05
N TYR A 45 -12.69 -0.38 16.39
CA TYR A 45 -13.90 -0.74 17.15
C TYR A 45 -15.05 0.24 16.87
N SER A 46 -14.79 1.54 16.86
CA SER A 46 -15.82 2.54 16.54
C SER A 46 -16.40 2.43 15.13
N LEU A 47 -15.61 1.97 14.16
CA LEU A 47 -16.11 1.67 12.80
C LEU A 47 -17.04 0.45 12.81
N ILE A 48 -16.63 -0.62 13.50
CA ILE A 48 -17.41 -1.87 13.60
C ILE A 48 -18.74 -1.64 14.33
N ASP A 49 -18.68 -0.93 15.46
CA ASP A 49 -19.85 -0.59 16.28
C ASP A 49 -20.68 0.55 15.66
N ASN A 50 -20.23 1.10 14.52
CA ASN A 50 -20.85 2.20 13.81
C ASN A 50 -21.13 3.43 14.71
N THR A 51 -20.27 3.64 15.72
CA THR A 51 -20.34 4.78 16.63
C THR A 51 -19.63 6.00 16.08
N LEU A 52 -18.70 5.81 15.13
CA LEU A 52 -18.06 6.87 14.38
C LEU A 52 -18.16 6.59 12.87
N PRO A 53 -18.37 7.62 12.04
CA PRO A 53 -18.34 7.44 10.59
C PRO A 53 -16.91 7.12 10.10
N PHE A 54 -16.83 6.53 8.91
CA PHE A 54 -15.57 6.37 8.20
C PHE A 54 -14.90 7.74 7.96
N SER A 55 -13.58 7.73 7.94
CA SER A 55 -12.76 8.92 7.75
C SER A 55 -13.03 9.52 6.36
N THR A 56 -13.22 10.84 6.30
CA THR A 56 -13.27 11.57 5.03
C THR A 56 -11.89 11.81 4.42
N ARG A 57 -10.81 11.43 5.12
CA ARG A 57 -9.45 11.46 4.59
C ARG A 57 -9.25 10.31 3.61
N ALA A 58 -8.96 10.66 2.36
CA ALA A 58 -8.70 9.72 1.27
C ALA A 58 -7.62 8.67 1.65
N THR A 59 -6.55 9.09 2.31
CA THR A 59 -5.45 8.20 2.72
C THR A 59 -5.91 7.03 3.59
N THR A 60 -6.79 7.27 4.57
CA THR A 60 -7.31 6.21 5.44
C THR A 60 -8.16 5.23 4.66
N LEU A 61 -9.06 5.74 3.80
CA LEU A 61 -9.96 4.91 2.99
C LEU A 61 -9.18 4.09 1.97
N GLU A 62 -8.18 4.67 1.31
CA GLU A 62 -7.33 3.93 0.36
C GLU A 62 -6.53 2.82 1.03
N ARG A 63 -6.03 3.05 2.26
CA ARG A 63 -5.34 2.01 3.01
C ARG A 63 -6.29 0.87 3.37
N ILE A 64 -7.51 1.20 3.80
CA ILE A 64 -8.57 0.21 4.04
C ILE A 64 -8.85 -0.56 2.75
N ALA A 65 -9.07 0.15 1.65
CA ALA A 65 -9.35 -0.40 0.32
C ALA A 65 -8.25 -1.39 -0.14
N VAL A 66 -6.97 -1.01 0.01
CA VAL A 66 -5.85 -1.91 -0.33
C VAL A 66 -5.84 -3.16 0.53
N VAL A 67 -6.03 -3.04 1.85
CA VAL A 67 -6.06 -4.21 2.75
C VAL A 67 -7.24 -5.13 2.42
N MET A 68 -8.38 -4.55 2.02
CA MET A 68 -9.60 -5.25 1.63
C MET A 68 -9.60 -5.77 0.18
N GLU A 69 -8.60 -5.41 -0.63
CA GLU A 69 -8.56 -5.68 -2.08
C GLU A 69 -9.70 -5.06 -2.90
N GLU A 70 -10.25 -3.95 -2.41
CA GLU A 70 -11.37 -3.26 -3.03
C GLU A 70 -10.93 -1.90 -3.62
N PRO A 71 -11.66 -1.37 -4.62
CA PRO A 71 -11.43 0.00 -5.09
C PRO A 71 -11.93 1.00 -4.05
N PRO A 72 -11.22 2.11 -3.75
CA PRO A 72 -11.64 3.06 -2.73
C PRO A 72 -13.00 3.73 -3.02
N GLU A 73 -13.45 3.72 -4.28
CA GLU A 73 -14.74 4.24 -4.72
C GLU A 73 -15.95 3.46 -4.17
N ILE A 74 -15.76 2.26 -3.59
CA ILE A 74 -16.85 1.55 -2.92
C ILE A 74 -17.34 2.27 -1.66
N PHE A 75 -16.46 3.06 -1.04
CA PHE A 75 -16.75 3.78 0.21
C PHE A 75 -17.48 5.08 -0.14
N PRO A 76 -18.73 5.28 0.29
CA PRO A 76 -19.47 6.53 0.04
C PRO A 76 -18.77 7.77 0.59
N GLU A 77 -17.92 7.61 1.60
CA GLU A 77 -17.12 8.68 2.20
C GLU A 77 -15.89 9.09 1.36
N TYR A 78 -15.51 8.26 0.37
CA TYR A 78 -14.33 8.52 -0.45
C TYR A 78 -14.54 9.68 -1.41
N LYS A 79 -13.56 10.57 -1.42
CA LYS A 79 -13.49 11.69 -2.36
C LYS A 79 -12.27 11.47 -3.24
N VAL A 80 -12.53 11.28 -4.53
CA VAL A 80 -11.49 11.11 -5.55
C VAL A 80 -10.59 12.34 -5.54
N SER A 81 -9.28 12.11 -5.52
CA SER A 81 -8.31 13.19 -5.70
C SER A 81 -8.39 13.70 -7.14
N GLU A 82 -8.47 15.02 -7.31
CA GLU A 82 -8.46 15.65 -8.64
C GLU A 82 -7.09 15.55 -9.33
N GLU A 83 -6.03 15.30 -8.57
CA GLU A 83 -4.68 15.16 -9.11
C GLU A 83 -4.45 13.73 -9.64
N PRO A 84 -4.02 13.58 -10.91
CA PRO A 84 -3.68 12.27 -11.45
C PRO A 84 -2.46 11.72 -10.70
N ARG A 85 -2.58 10.49 -10.21
CA ARG A 85 -1.46 9.80 -9.55
C ARG A 85 -0.45 9.34 -10.60
N LEU A 86 0.81 9.69 -10.37
CA LEU A 86 1.91 9.08 -11.11
C LEU A 86 2.00 7.60 -10.72
N VAL A 87 1.83 6.73 -11.71
CA VAL A 87 1.95 5.29 -11.54
C VAL A 87 3.42 4.92 -11.70
N ASP A 88 4.03 4.40 -10.64
CA ASP A 88 5.40 3.88 -10.68
C ASP A 88 5.44 2.52 -11.43
N PRO A 89 6.18 2.41 -12.54
CA PRO A 89 6.25 1.16 -13.31
C PRO A 89 6.79 -0.03 -12.52
N GLY A 90 7.73 0.20 -11.58
CA GLY A 90 8.28 -0.85 -10.73
C GLY A 90 7.26 -1.39 -9.75
N ILE A 91 6.39 -0.53 -9.23
CA ILE A 91 5.29 -0.97 -8.37
C ILE A 91 4.23 -1.74 -9.16
N GLN A 92 3.92 -1.34 -10.38
CA GLN A 92 3.01 -2.12 -11.23
C GLN A 92 3.58 -3.50 -11.56
N PHE A 93 4.86 -3.57 -11.89
CA PHE A 93 5.55 -4.84 -12.10
C PHE A 93 5.44 -5.76 -10.87
N LEU A 94 5.69 -5.25 -9.65
CA LEU A 94 5.54 -6.04 -8.43
C LEU A 94 4.09 -6.49 -8.19
N LYS A 95 3.10 -5.65 -8.50
CA LYS A 95 1.67 -6.02 -8.41
C LYS A 95 1.28 -7.10 -9.42
N GLU A 96 1.83 -7.05 -10.63
CA GLU A 96 1.64 -8.09 -11.65
C GLU A 96 2.21 -9.43 -11.16
N LYS A 97 3.45 -9.42 -10.62
CA LYS A 97 4.08 -10.60 -10.02
C LYS A 97 3.29 -11.15 -8.83
N GLN A 98 2.70 -10.30 -8.01
CA GLN A 98 1.79 -10.74 -6.95
C GLN A 98 0.56 -11.46 -7.51
N LYS A 99 -0.08 -10.90 -8.55
CA LYS A 99 -1.27 -11.48 -9.20
C LYS A 99 -0.95 -12.82 -9.85
N GLU A 100 0.18 -12.94 -10.55
CA GLU A 100 0.65 -14.21 -11.14
C GLU A 100 0.75 -15.34 -10.10
N LYS A 101 1.00 -14.98 -8.85
CA LYS A 101 1.15 -15.91 -7.72
C LYS A 101 -0.13 -16.15 -6.94
N ASN A 102 -1.24 -15.53 -7.35
CA ASN A 102 -2.53 -15.57 -6.64
C ASN A 102 -2.41 -15.19 -5.15
N LEU A 103 -1.51 -14.25 -4.84
CA LEU A 103 -1.33 -13.73 -3.48
C LEU A 103 -2.27 -12.55 -3.26
N SER A 104 -3.09 -12.61 -2.21
CA SER A 104 -3.86 -11.44 -1.80
C SER A 104 -2.94 -10.36 -1.21
N ASN A 105 -3.38 -9.10 -1.25
CA ASN A 105 -2.72 -7.97 -0.59
C ASN A 105 -2.56 -8.28 0.89
N LEU A 106 -3.59 -8.85 1.53
CA LEU A 106 -3.53 -9.21 2.94
C LEU A 106 -2.42 -10.23 3.23
N ASP A 107 -2.31 -11.28 2.41
CA ASP A 107 -1.27 -12.30 2.56
C ASP A 107 0.12 -11.73 2.34
N LEU A 108 0.29 -10.89 1.32
CA LEU A 108 1.53 -10.17 1.08
C LEU A 108 1.91 -9.30 2.27
N ILE A 109 1.00 -8.43 2.75
CA ILE A 109 1.26 -7.51 3.86
C ILE A 109 1.63 -8.29 5.13
N LYS A 110 0.98 -9.44 5.37
CA LYS A 110 1.29 -10.31 6.53
C LYS A 110 2.71 -10.88 6.51
N LYS A 111 3.35 -11.02 5.34
CA LYS A 111 4.75 -11.46 5.23
C LYS A 111 5.75 -10.45 5.83
N PHE A 112 5.34 -9.19 6.01
CA PHE A 112 6.19 -8.15 6.57
C PHE A 112 6.00 -7.97 8.09
N PRO A 113 7.06 -7.53 8.81
CA PRO A 113 6.94 -7.18 10.22
C PRO A 113 5.87 -6.12 10.44
N ARG A 114 5.12 -6.23 11.55
CA ARG A 114 4.02 -5.31 11.92
C ARG A 114 4.35 -3.83 11.70
N LYS A 115 5.55 -3.39 12.11
CA LYS A 115 6.02 -2.00 11.98
C LYS A 115 6.14 -1.47 10.55
N LYS A 116 6.27 -2.36 9.56
CA LYS A 116 6.42 -2.01 8.14
C LYS A 116 5.13 -2.17 7.32
N ARG A 117 4.08 -2.78 7.88
CA ARG A 117 2.87 -3.13 7.12
C ARG A 117 2.19 -1.91 6.51
N VAL A 118 2.07 -0.83 7.26
CA VAL A 118 1.49 0.42 6.75
C VAL A 118 2.28 1.00 5.57
N GLU A 119 3.61 0.84 5.59
CA GLU A 119 4.48 1.30 4.52
C GLU A 119 4.29 0.46 3.25
N ILE A 120 4.14 -0.86 3.39
CA ILE A 120 3.78 -1.75 2.28
C ILE A 120 2.41 -1.37 1.71
N VAL A 121 1.42 -1.08 2.57
CA VAL A 121 0.10 -0.59 2.12
C VAL A 121 0.23 0.74 1.37
N ASP A 122 1.06 1.67 1.87
CA ASP A 122 1.30 2.96 1.22
C ASP A 122 1.99 2.81 -0.16
N LEU A 123 2.89 1.84 -0.28
CA LEU A 123 3.50 1.46 -1.55
C LEU A 123 2.46 0.86 -2.51
N TRP A 124 1.62 -0.06 -2.01
CA TRP A 124 0.60 -0.73 -2.81
C TRP A 124 -0.55 0.17 -3.24
N ARG A 125 -0.90 1.20 -2.47
CA ARG A 125 -1.87 2.22 -2.95
C ARG A 125 -1.27 3.23 -3.92
N GLY A 126 0.04 3.13 -4.23
CA GLY A 126 0.74 4.02 -5.14
C GLY A 126 0.99 5.42 -4.56
N ALA A 127 1.06 5.54 -3.24
CA ALA A 127 1.38 6.82 -2.60
C ALA A 127 2.87 7.01 -2.35
N LEU A 128 3.63 5.93 -2.41
CA LEU A 128 5.08 5.94 -2.38
C LEU A 128 5.60 5.39 -3.71
N PRO A 129 6.67 5.98 -4.28
CA PRO A 129 7.36 5.39 -5.41
C PRO A 129 8.17 4.17 -4.97
N LEU A 130 8.77 3.46 -5.92
CA LEU A 130 9.71 2.37 -5.66
C LEU A 130 10.82 2.83 -4.70
N PRO A 131 11.15 2.04 -3.66
CA PRO A 131 12.20 2.42 -2.70
C PRO A 131 13.57 2.59 -3.36
N LEU A 132 14.30 3.64 -2.95
CA LEU A 132 15.68 3.87 -3.37
C LEU A 132 16.68 2.97 -2.62
N ASP A 133 16.36 2.54 -1.40
CA ASP A 133 17.19 1.59 -0.66
C ASP A 133 17.05 0.19 -1.29
N TRP A 134 18.15 -0.30 -1.87
CA TRP A 134 18.16 -1.58 -2.58
C TRP A 134 17.76 -2.75 -1.68
N ASN A 135 18.29 -2.82 -0.46
CA ASN A 135 18.04 -3.96 0.42
C ASN A 135 16.57 -4.03 0.80
N TYR A 136 15.95 -2.89 1.04
CA TYR A 136 14.53 -2.82 1.33
C TYR A 136 13.68 -3.17 0.10
N LEU A 137 13.96 -2.60 -1.06
CA LEU A 137 13.28 -2.97 -2.31
C LEU A 137 13.42 -4.48 -2.60
N TYR A 138 14.64 -5.00 -2.50
CA TYR A 138 14.91 -6.40 -2.79
C TYR A 138 14.20 -7.32 -1.79
N SER A 139 14.07 -6.94 -0.52
CA SER A 139 13.26 -7.70 0.44
C SER A 139 11.80 -7.81 0.00
N ILE A 140 11.24 -6.79 -0.66
CA ILE A 140 9.88 -6.83 -1.20
C ILE A 140 9.83 -7.76 -2.42
N ALA A 141 10.78 -7.60 -3.34
CA ALA A 141 10.90 -8.44 -4.54
C ALA A 141 11.05 -9.94 -4.18
N GLU A 142 11.88 -10.24 -3.19
CA GLU A 142 12.12 -11.60 -2.69
C GLU A 142 10.84 -12.24 -2.14
N THR A 143 9.98 -11.50 -1.42
CA THR A 143 8.68 -12.06 -0.98
C THR A 143 7.75 -12.48 -2.11
N LEU A 144 8.01 -11.96 -3.31
CA LEU A 144 7.34 -12.24 -4.56
C LEU A 144 8.16 -13.15 -5.48
N ASP A 145 9.25 -13.75 -5.01
CA ASP A 145 10.22 -14.57 -5.78
C ASP A 145 10.71 -13.88 -7.06
N VAL A 146 10.81 -12.55 -7.02
CA VAL A 146 11.37 -11.75 -8.11
C VAL A 146 12.88 -11.72 -7.95
N SER A 147 13.58 -12.09 -9.02
CA SER A 147 15.04 -12.10 -9.03
C SER A 147 15.62 -10.69 -8.96
N ALA A 148 16.88 -10.57 -8.53
CA ALA A 148 17.58 -9.30 -8.54
C ALA A 148 17.67 -8.72 -9.97
N ASP A 149 17.91 -9.58 -10.96
CA ASP A 149 18.01 -9.21 -12.38
C ASP A 149 16.72 -8.58 -12.91
N GLU A 150 15.57 -9.08 -12.46
CA GLU A 150 14.26 -8.58 -12.87
C GLU A 150 13.92 -7.22 -12.24
N ILE A 151 14.25 -7.00 -10.96
CA ILE A 151 13.89 -5.75 -10.27
C ILE A 151 14.91 -4.63 -10.45
N TYR A 152 16.17 -4.97 -10.76
CA TYR A 152 17.26 -4.01 -10.89
C TYR A 152 17.00 -2.89 -11.91
N PRO A 153 16.48 -3.14 -13.13
CA PRO A 153 16.21 -2.08 -14.10
C PRO A 153 15.22 -1.02 -13.58
N PHE A 154 14.24 -1.43 -12.77
CA PHE A 154 13.28 -0.50 -12.16
C PHE A 154 13.94 0.35 -11.08
N TRP A 155 14.81 -0.26 -10.27
CA TRP A 155 15.60 0.47 -9.27
C TRP A 155 16.58 1.46 -9.91
N GLU A 156 17.30 1.03 -10.95
CA GLU A 156 18.22 1.89 -11.71
C GLU A 156 17.48 3.09 -12.31
N SER A 157 16.35 2.87 -12.97
CA SER A 157 15.53 3.95 -13.53
C SER A 157 15.07 4.93 -12.43
N ARG A 158 14.62 4.40 -11.29
CA ARG A 158 14.19 5.21 -10.15
C ARG A 158 15.32 6.05 -9.55
N MET A 159 16.53 5.49 -9.46
CA MET A 159 17.74 6.19 -9.03
C MET A 159 18.13 7.28 -10.03
N GLN A 160 18.11 6.99 -11.34
CA GLN A 160 18.37 7.98 -12.39
C GLN A 160 17.40 9.16 -12.30
N GLN A 161 16.10 8.91 -12.14
CA GLN A 161 15.09 9.96 -11.94
C GLN A 161 15.36 10.82 -10.70
N TYR A 162 15.78 10.19 -9.60
CA TYR A 162 16.16 10.90 -8.38
C TYR A 162 17.35 11.84 -8.63
N LEU A 163 18.39 11.35 -9.30
CA LEU A 163 19.58 12.13 -9.65
C LEU A 163 19.25 13.28 -10.60
N MET A 164 18.41 13.05 -11.60
CA MET A 164 17.92 14.10 -12.51
C MET A 164 17.18 15.20 -11.77
N THR A 165 16.30 14.82 -10.83
CA THR A 165 15.58 15.79 -9.99
C THR A 165 16.54 16.58 -9.08
N GLY A 166 17.65 15.95 -8.69
CA GLY A 166 18.77 16.60 -7.99
C GLY A 166 19.66 17.49 -8.88
N GLY A 167 19.37 17.62 -10.18
CA GLY A 167 20.09 18.49 -11.11
C GLY A 167 21.24 17.81 -11.87
N ILE A 168 21.38 16.48 -11.80
CA ILE A 168 22.37 15.76 -12.60
C ILE A 168 21.86 15.57 -14.03
N ASP A 169 22.62 16.09 -15.00
CA ASP A 169 22.41 15.82 -16.41
C ASP A 169 23.00 14.45 -16.78
N LEU A 170 22.14 13.49 -17.12
CA LEU A 170 22.55 12.10 -17.41
C LEU A 170 23.42 11.99 -18.67
N ILE A 171 23.28 12.88 -19.64
CA ILE A 171 24.02 12.84 -20.91
C ILE A 171 25.44 13.33 -20.67
N SER A 172 25.57 14.48 -20.02
CA SER A 172 26.84 15.12 -19.68
C SER A 172 27.64 14.29 -18.69
N ASN A 173 26.95 13.55 -17.80
CA ASN A 173 27.56 12.66 -16.81
C ASN A 173 27.50 11.18 -17.18
N TYR A 174 27.26 10.85 -18.47
CA TYR A 174 26.99 9.47 -18.92
C TYR A 174 28.00 8.45 -18.38
N TYR A 175 29.30 8.71 -18.51
CA TYR A 175 30.34 7.78 -18.07
C TYR A 175 30.36 7.58 -16.55
N LEU A 176 30.12 8.63 -15.77
CA LEU A 176 30.04 8.55 -14.31
C LEU A 176 28.84 7.71 -13.88
N ILE A 177 27.67 8.00 -14.46
CA ILE A 177 26.41 7.31 -14.16
C ILE A 177 26.51 5.83 -14.55
N ASN A 178 27.03 5.54 -15.74
CA ASN A 178 27.22 4.17 -16.19
C ASN A 178 28.21 3.42 -15.29
N ALA A 179 29.34 4.03 -14.92
CA ALA A 179 30.30 3.40 -14.00
C ALA A 179 29.70 3.10 -12.63
N MET A 180 28.84 3.99 -12.11
CA MET A 180 28.14 3.80 -10.84
C MET A 180 27.19 2.60 -10.90
N PHE A 181 26.34 2.51 -11.93
CA PHE A 181 25.37 1.41 -12.05
C PHE A 181 26.03 0.07 -12.42
N GLU A 182 27.07 0.06 -13.25
CA GLU A 182 27.87 -1.15 -13.48
C GLU A 182 28.61 -1.61 -12.22
N GLY A 183 29.07 -0.67 -11.39
CA GLY A 183 29.61 -0.97 -10.07
C GLY A 183 28.56 -1.58 -9.14
N ALA A 184 27.35 -1.02 -9.11
CA ALA A 184 26.24 -1.52 -8.32
C ALA A 184 25.85 -2.96 -8.74
N LYS A 185 25.66 -3.21 -10.04
CA LYS A 185 25.40 -4.57 -10.59
C LYS A 185 26.41 -5.60 -10.10
N LYS A 186 27.71 -5.30 -10.26
CA LYS A 186 28.79 -6.19 -9.80
C LYS A 186 28.76 -6.47 -8.31
N TYR A 187 28.52 -5.44 -7.50
CA TYR A 187 28.44 -5.60 -6.04
C TYR A 187 27.24 -6.44 -5.62
N LEU A 188 26.09 -6.18 -6.23
CA LEU A 188 24.82 -6.86 -5.96
C LEU A 188 24.75 -8.26 -6.60
N LYS A 189 25.67 -8.57 -7.53
CA LYS A 189 25.75 -9.81 -8.32
C LYS A 189 24.51 -10.00 -9.20
N VAL A 190 24.21 -8.94 -9.95
CA VAL A 190 23.10 -8.76 -10.89
C VAL A 190 23.67 -8.37 -12.24
#